data_AF-A0A5Q0M533-F1
#
_entry.id   AF-A0A5Q0M533-F1
#
_cell.length_a   1.000
_cell.length_b   1.000
_cell.length_c   1.000
_cell.angle_alpha   90.00
_cell.angle_beta   90.00
_cell.angle_gamma   90.00
#
_symmetry.space_group_name_H-M   'P 1'
#
loop_
_entity.id
_entity.type
_entity.pdbx_description
1 polymer ?
#
loop_
_entity_poly.entity_id
_entity_poly.type
_entity_poly.pdbx_seq_one_letter_code
_entity_poly.pdbx_strand_id
1 'polypeptide(L)'
;MPHTTVARRRNALVLHRRFLEDAVAAGLPAKGLDQAFARKIEISPSMWSQIKSARPIGDKLARQIERHCDVAAGWLDEDNTPPSEAPPDAAEERFVAAARDAWRQANAKGKRELSGWLKKHAQEKKALEPADGPALAP
;
A
#
# COMPACT_ATOMS: atom_id res chain seq x y z
N MET A 1 21.19 -11.48 6.94
CA MET A 1 20.98 -10.05 7.22
C MET A 1 19.57 -9.72 6.76
N PRO A 2 18.57 -9.54 7.64
CA PRO A 2 17.20 -9.37 7.18
C PRO A 2 17.10 -8.10 6.34
N HIS A 3 16.29 -8.14 5.28
CA HIS A 3 16.25 -7.19 4.17
C HIS A 3 15.61 -5.84 4.57
N THR A 4 16.16 -5.16 5.57
CA THR A 4 15.67 -3.86 6.07
C THR A 4 15.59 -2.80 4.97
N THR A 5 16.47 -2.84 3.98
CA THR A 5 16.42 -1.94 2.81
C THR A 5 15.22 -2.20 1.89
N VAL A 6 14.73 -3.44 1.84
CA VAL A 6 13.53 -3.81 1.06
C VAL A 6 12.27 -3.42 1.83
N ALA A 7 12.24 -3.66 3.15
CA ALA A 7 11.17 -3.23 4.04
C ALA A 7 10.97 -1.70 3.97
N ARG A 8 12.06 -0.94 4.15
CA ARG A 8 12.07 0.53 3.98
C ARG A 8 11.50 0.98 2.66
N ARG A 9 11.89 0.33 1.55
CA ARG A 9 11.36 0.66 0.23
C ARG A 9 9.86 0.40 0.15
N ARG A 10 9.40 -0.76 0.62
CA ARG A 10 7.98 -1.12 0.62
C ARG A 10 7.16 -0.11 1.43
N ASN A 11 7.61 0.22 2.62
CA ASN A 11 6.96 1.17 3.52
C ASN A 11 6.94 2.59 2.92
N ALA A 12 8.02 3.01 2.26
CA ALA A 12 8.05 4.30 1.54
C ALA A 12 6.99 4.37 0.42
N LEU A 13 6.71 3.26 -0.27
CA LEU A 13 5.66 3.20 -1.29
C LEU A 13 4.25 3.30 -0.68
N VAL A 14 4.04 2.75 0.52
CA VAL A 14 2.78 2.91 1.27
C VAL A 14 2.54 4.38 1.61
N LEU A 15 3.56 5.08 2.13
CA LEU A 15 3.46 6.51 2.46
C LEU A 15 3.17 7.37 1.23
N HIS A 16 3.82 7.05 0.10
CA HIS A 16 3.53 7.70 -1.16
C HIS A 16 2.09 7.51 -1.59
N ARG A 17 1.57 6.27 -1.52
CA ARG A 17 0.19 5.98 -1.89
C ARG A 17 -0.81 6.75 -1.03
N ARG A 18 -0.62 6.78 0.30
CA ARG A 18 -1.45 7.59 1.21
C ARG A 18 -1.45 9.06 0.80
N PHE A 19 -0.27 9.61 0.48
CA PHE A 19 -0.16 10.98 -0.01
C PHE A 19 -0.92 11.20 -1.33
N LEU A 20 -0.90 10.24 -2.26
CA LEU A 20 -1.69 10.32 -3.50
C LEU A 20 -3.18 10.27 -3.21
N GLU A 21 -3.63 9.37 -2.33
CA GLU A 21 -5.03 9.20 -1.95
C GLU A 21 -5.57 10.49 -1.29
N ASP A 22 -4.81 11.09 -0.37
CA ASP A 22 -5.15 12.37 0.25
C ASP A 22 -5.23 13.50 -0.78
N ALA A 23 -4.27 13.56 -1.71
CA ALA A 23 -4.26 14.59 -2.76
C ALA A 23 -5.42 14.43 -3.73
N VAL A 24 -5.77 13.20 -4.10
CA VAL A 24 -6.92 12.90 -4.96
C VAL A 24 -8.24 13.21 -4.23
N ALA A 25 -8.33 12.87 -2.94
CA ALA A 25 -9.49 13.22 -2.11
C ALA A 25 -9.66 14.73 -1.96
N ALA A 26 -8.54 15.49 -1.92
CA ALA A 26 -8.53 16.95 -1.94
C ALA A 26 -8.85 17.55 -3.33
N GLY A 27 -9.12 16.72 -4.35
CA GLY A 27 -9.46 17.17 -5.71
C GLY A 27 -8.26 17.62 -6.54
N LEU A 28 -7.03 17.32 -6.13
CA LEU A 28 -5.84 17.65 -6.91
C LEU A 28 -5.66 16.67 -8.09
N PRO A 29 -5.18 17.16 -9.24
CA PRO A 29 -4.92 16.30 -10.39
C PRO A 29 -3.77 15.32 -10.09
N ALA A 30 -3.93 14.06 -10.50
CA ALA A 30 -2.92 13.02 -10.33
C ALA A 30 -1.58 13.34 -11.04
N LYS A 31 -1.62 14.23 -12.04
CA LYS A 31 -0.44 14.64 -12.82
C LYS A 31 0.47 15.52 -11.97
N GLY A 32 1.65 14.98 -11.63
CA GLY A 32 2.69 15.71 -10.90
C GLY A 32 2.72 15.44 -9.40
N LEU A 33 1.84 14.59 -8.87
CA LEU A 33 1.86 14.22 -7.45
C LEU A 33 3.14 13.46 -7.06
N ASP A 34 3.68 12.61 -7.93
CA ASP A 34 5.00 11.99 -7.74
C ASP A 34 6.11 13.03 -7.52
N GLN A 35 6.08 14.13 -8.29
CA GLN A 35 7.05 15.21 -8.13
C GLN A 35 6.79 16.03 -6.86
N ALA A 36 5.52 16.21 -6.49
CA ALA A 36 5.15 16.87 -5.24
C ALA A 36 5.61 16.07 -4.02
N PHE A 37 5.48 14.74 -4.06
CA PHE A 37 5.99 13.87 -3.01
C PHE A 37 7.52 13.90 -2.95
N ALA A 38 8.21 13.80 -4.09
CA ALA A 38 9.67 13.91 -4.13
C ALA A 38 10.15 15.23 -3.51
N ARG A 39 9.45 16.35 -3.80
CA ARG A 39 9.71 17.65 -3.15
C ARG A 39 9.40 17.63 -1.65
N LYS A 40 8.30 17.00 -1.22
CA LYS A 40 7.90 16.89 0.19
C LYS A 40 8.98 16.21 1.04
N ILE A 41 9.59 15.14 0.52
CA ILE A 41 10.68 14.42 1.20
C ILE A 41 12.08 14.93 0.82
N GLU A 42 12.19 16.08 0.17
CA GLU A 42 13.45 16.75 -0.22
C GLU A 42 14.41 15.89 -1.07
N ILE A 43 13.89 15.15 -2.06
CA ILE A 43 14.70 14.42 -3.04
C ILE A 43 14.37 14.84 -4.47
N SER A 44 15.28 14.50 -5.41
CA SER A 44 15.01 14.74 -6.82
C SER A 44 13.95 13.77 -7.37
N PRO A 45 13.10 14.19 -8.33
CA PRO A 45 12.13 13.29 -8.96
C PRO A 45 12.77 12.06 -9.62
N SER A 46 14.00 12.20 -10.13
CA SER A 46 14.78 11.09 -10.67
C SER A 46 15.13 10.06 -9.59
N MET A 47 15.56 10.54 -8.41
CA MET A 47 15.85 9.68 -7.27
C MET A 47 14.60 8.94 -6.78
N TRP A 48 13.44 9.62 -6.76
CA TRP A 48 12.17 8.99 -6.43
C TRP A 48 11.82 7.86 -7.41
N SER A 49 11.94 8.09 -8.71
CA SER A 49 11.72 7.06 -9.74
C SER A 49 12.66 5.86 -9.58
N GLN A 50 13.91 6.08 -9.18
CA GLN A 50 14.86 5.00 -8.89
C GLN A 50 14.45 4.18 -7.66
N ILE A 51 13.98 4.83 -6.59
CA ILE A 51 13.47 4.16 -5.37
C ILE A 51 12.25 3.30 -5.72
N LYS A 52 11.32 3.81 -6.53
CA LYS A 52 10.18 3.04 -7.01
C LYS A 52 10.59 1.80 -7.82
N SER A 53 11.66 1.90 -8.62
CA SER A 53 12.13 0.79 -9.45
C SER A 53 12.88 -0.28 -8.63
N ALA A 54 14.03 0.06 -8.06
CA ALA A 54 14.92 -0.94 -7.44
C ALA A 54 15.90 -0.39 -6.40
N ARG A 55 15.99 0.94 -6.22
CA ARG A 55 17.04 1.53 -5.39
C ARG A 55 16.79 1.25 -3.90
N PRO A 56 17.78 0.70 -3.16
CA PRO A 56 17.65 0.50 -1.73
C PRO A 56 17.64 1.84 -0.98
N ILE A 57 16.84 1.91 0.09
CA ILE A 57 16.76 3.07 0.97
C ILE A 57 17.74 2.88 2.14
N GLY A 58 18.75 3.75 2.19
CA GLY A 58 19.70 3.81 3.31
C GLY A 58 19.10 4.49 4.54
N ASP A 59 19.76 4.35 5.69
CA ASP A 59 19.25 4.82 6.98
C ASP A 59 18.93 6.33 7.00
N LYS A 60 19.86 7.15 6.51
CA LYS A 60 19.67 8.62 6.42
C LYS A 60 18.43 9.01 5.62
N LEU A 61 18.19 8.33 4.50
CA LEU A 61 17.01 8.60 3.67
C LEU A 61 15.74 8.08 4.33
N ALA A 62 15.80 6.92 5.00
CA ALA A 62 14.66 6.41 5.76
C ALA A 62 14.23 7.41 6.84
N ARG A 63 15.16 7.88 7.68
CA ARG A 63 14.88 8.90 8.72
C ARG A 63 14.36 10.22 8.14
N GLN A 64 14.86 10.62 6.97
CA GLN A 64 14.36 11.81 6.29
C GLN A 64 12.89 11.63 5.87
N ILE A 65 12.56 10.51 5.22
CA ILE A 65 11.18 10.18 4.83
C ILE A 65 10.27 10.14 6.07
N GLU A 66 10.72 9.52 7.16
CA GLU A 66 9.94 9.44 8.41
C GLU A 66 9.54 10.83 8.92
N ARG A 67 10.51 11.75 8.98
CA ARG A 67 10.28 13.13 9.42
C ARG A 67 9.33 13.90 8.51
N HIS A 68 9.48 13.79 7.20
CA HIS A 68 8.63 14.52 6.25
C HIS A 68 7.22 13.92 6.09
N CYS A 69 7.05 12.66 6.48
CA CYS A 69 5.76 11.97 6.48
C CYS A 69 5.09 11.94 7.86
N ASP A 70 5.67 12.62 8.87
CA ASP A 70 5.15 12.69 10.24
C ASP A 70 4.91 11.30 10.87
N VAL A 71 5.77 10.32 10.54
CA VAL A 71 5.72 8.96 11.12
C VAL A 71 6.84 8.77 12.14
N ALA A 72 6.65 7.81 13.05
CA ALA A 72 7.62 7.51 14.10
C ALA A 72 8.98 7.07 13.51
N ALA A 73 10.06 7.43 14.21
CA ALA A 73 11.38 6.96 13.84
C ALA A 73 11.45 5.43 14.02
N GLY A 74 11.75 4.70 12.95
CA GLY A 74 11.75 3.24 12.93
C GLY A 74 10.61 2.66 12.11
N TRP A 75 9.60 3.46 11.77
CA TRP A 75 8.42 2.99 11.03
C TRP A 75 8.78 2.42 9.65
N LEU A 76 9.78 2.98 8.96
CA LEU A 76 10.25 2.40 7.69
C LEU A 76 11.05 1.09 7.89
N ASP A 77 11.59 0.84 9.07
CA ASP A 77 12.36 -0.37 9.38
C ASP A 77 11.48 -1.56 9.74
N GLU A 78 10.25 -1.29 10.18
CA GLU A 78 9.31 -2.31 10.58
C GLU A 78 8.79 -3.11 9.38
N ASP A 79 8.75 -4.44 9.49
CA ASP A 79 8.03 -5.30 8.53
C ASP A 79 6.49 -5.22 8.70
N ASN A 80 5.99 -4.27 9.51
CA ASN A 80 4.60 -4.09 9.91
C ASN A 80 3.69 -3.49 8.83
N THR A 81 4.03 -3.54 7.53
CA THR A 81 3.02 -3.17 6.52
C THR A 81 1.88 -4.19 6.63
N PRO A 82 0.68 -3.79 7.10
CA PRO A 82 -0.45 -4.69 7.11
C PRO A 82 -0.72 -5.08 5.66
N PRO A 83 -1.01 -6.37 5.34
CA PRO A 83 -1.33 -6.80 3.98
C PRO A 83 -2.46 -5.99 3.33
N SER A 84 -3.28 -5.31 4.14
CA SER A 84 -4.38 -4.44 3.71
C SER A 84 -3.92 -3.07 3.17
N GLU A 85 -2.70 -2.60 3.48
CA GLU A 85 -2.19 -1.28 3.08
C GLU A 85 -0.97 -1.35 2.17
N ALA A 86 -0.39 -2.54 2.00
CA ALA A 86 0.65 -2.75 0.99
C ALA A 86 0.08 -2.42 -0.40
N PRO A 87 0.80 -1.65 -1.25
CA PRO A 87 0.44 -1.58 -2.65
C PRO A 87 0.45 -3.01 -3.24
N PRO A 88 -0.54 -3.36 -4.06
CA PRO A 88 -0.57 -4.66 -4.70
C PRO A 88 0.69 -4.81 -5.53
N ASP A 89 1.44 -5.87 -5.27
CA ASP A 89 2.64 -6.18 -6.05
C ASP A 89 2.23 -6.42 -7.52
N ALA A 90 3.17 -6.30 -8.45
CA ALA A 90 2.93 -6.56 -9.87
C ALA A 90 2.34 -7.96 -10.11
N ALA A 91 2.63 -8.93 -9.24
CA ALA A 91 1.98 -10.24 -9.24
C ALA A 91 0.49 -10.18 -8.86
N GLU A 92 0.13 -9.38 -7.87
CA GLU A 92 -1.27 -9.15 -7.46
C GLU A 92 -2.05 -8.40 -8.55
N GLU A 93 -1.45 -7.40 -9.20
CA GLU A 93 -2.09 -6.71 -10.32
C GLU A 93 -2.39 -7.66 -11.49
N ARG A 94 -1.43 -8.52 -11.84
CA ARG A 94 -1.62 -9.56 -12.86
C ARG A 94 -2.70 -10.56 -12.46
N PHE A 95 -2.75 -10.93 -11.18
CA PHE A 95 -3.80 -11.81 -10.65
C PHE A 95 -5.18 -11.15 -10.77
N VAL A 96 -5.33 -9.89 -10.37
CA VAL A 96 -6.59 -9.14 -10.49
C VAL A 96 -7.02 -8.98 -11.94
N ALA A 97 -6.09 -8.70 -12.85
CA ALA A 97 -6.36 -8.63 -14.27
C ALA A 97 -6.87 -9.98 -14.81
N ALA A 98 -6.17 -11.08 -14.49
CA ALA A 98 -6.57 -12.42 -14.87
C ALA A 98 -7.93 -12.83 -14.28
N ALA A 99 -8.21 -12.47 -13.02
CA ALA A 99 -9.48 -12.74 -12.36
C ALA A 99 -10.64 -11.98 -13.01
N ARG A 100 -10.42 -10.72 -13.42
CA ARG A 100 -11.43 -9.92 -14.15
C ARG A 100 -11.73 -10.52 -15.53
N ASP A 101 -10.71 -10.97 -16.24
CA ASP A 101 -10.90 -11.59 -17.55
C ASP A 101 -11.60 -12.95 -17.43
N ALA A 102 -11.22 -13.77 -16.46
CA ALA A 102 -11.90 -15.03 -16.14
C ALA A 102 -13.38 -14.79 -15.77
N TRP A 103 -13.67 -13.76 -14.97
CA TRP A 103 -15.05 -13.40 -14.62
C TRP A 103 -15.88 -12.97 -15.84
N ARG A 104 -15.29 -12.21 -16.78
CA ARG A 104 -15.98 -11.78 -18.01
C ARG A 104 -16.27 -12.95 -18.94
N GLN A 105 -15.32 -13.89 -19.06
CA GLN A 105 -15.46 -15.09 -19.88
C GLN A 105 -16.31 -16.19 -19.21
N ALA A 106 -16.47 -16.15 -17.89
CA ALA A 106 -17.26 -17.12 -17.15
C ALA A 106 -18.76 -17.03 -17.46
N ASN A 107 -19.35 -18.21 -17.62
CA ASN A 107 -20.78 -18.44 -17.71
C ASN A 107 -21.46 -18.33 -16.33
N ALA A 108 -22.80 -18.38 -16.30
CA ALA A 108 -23.60 -18.14 -15.08
C ALA A 108 -23.25 -19.08 -13.91
N LYS A 109 -22.74 -20.29 -14.20
CA LYS A 109 -22.28 -21.25 -13.19
C LYS A 109 -20.95 -20.80 -12.55
N GLY A 110 -19.94 -20.48 -13.36
CA GLY A 110 -18.64 -20.01 -12.86
C GLY A 110 -18.73 -18.71 -12.06
N LYS A 111 -19.63 -17.79 -12.44
CA LYS A 111 -19.88 -16.55 -11.68
C LYS A 111 -20.54 -16.82 -10.32
N ARG A 112 -21.43 -17.81 -10.22
CA ARG A 112 -22.07 -18.23 -8.96
C ARG A 112 -21.07 -18.89 -8.02
N GLU A 113 -20.20 -19.75 -8.53
CA GLU A 113 -19.15 -20.41 -7.75
C GLU A 113 -18.15 -19.40 -7.19
N LEU A 114 -17.64 -18.46 -8.01
CA LEU A 114 -16.74 -17.40 -7.51
C LEU A 114 -17.42 -16.50 -6.46
N SER A 115 -18.68 -16.12 -6.69
CA SER A 115 -19.44 -15.31 -5.73
C SER A 115 -19.67 -16.04 -4.41
N GLY A 116 -19.93 -17.34 -4.46
CA GLY A 116 -20.10 -18.17 -3.28
C GLY A 116 -18.81 -18.27 -2.48
N TRP A 117 -17.68 -18.49 -3.15
CA TRP A 117 -16.36 -18.52 -2.53
C TRP A 117 -15.99 -17.19 -1.85
N LEU A 118 -16.23 -16.05 -2.53
CA LEU A 118 -15.99 -14.71 -1.97
C LEU A 118 -16.86 -14.43 -0.73
N LYS A 119 -18.14 -14.81 -0.76
CA LYS A 119 -19.04 -14.64 0.39
C LYS A 119 -18.60 -15.45 1.59
N LYS A 120 -18.14 -16.69 1.38
CA LYS A 120 -17.63 -17.56 2.45
C LYS A 120 -16.39 -16.95 3.11
N HIS A 121 -15.43 -16.49 2.31
CA HIS A 121 -14.22 -15.86 2.84
C HIS A 121 -14.47 -14.49 3.49
N ALA A 122 -15.44 -13.70 2.98
CA ALA A 122 -15.84 -12.45 3.61
C ALA A 122 -16.49 -12.68 4.99
N GLN A 123 -17.27 -13.76 5.15
CA GLN A 123 -17.83 -14.16 6.43
C GLN A 123 -16.77 -14.65 7.42
N GLU A 124 -15.80 -15.45 6.95
CA GLU A 124 -14.68 -15.92 7.78
C GLU A 124 -13.79 -14.76 8.24
N LYS A 125 -13.54 -13.76 7.37
CA LYS A 125 -12.77 -12.55 7.75
C LYS A 125 -13.52 -11.69 8.77
N LYS A 126 -14.83 -11.51 8.60
CA LYS A 126 -15.68 -10.75 9.55
C LYS A 126 -15.78 -11.43 10.92
N ALA A 127 -15.64 -12.76 10.98
CA ALA A 127 -15.62 -13.50 12.24
C ALA A 127 -14.28 -13.38 12.99
N LEU A 128 -13.22 -12.90 12.32
CA LEU A 128 -11.86 -12.80 12.87
C LEU A 128 -11.48 -11.35 13.29
N GLU A 129 -12.26 -10.33 12.91
CA GLU A 129 -12.09 -8.96 13.42
C GLU A 129 -12.81 -8.83 14.78
N PRO A 130 -12.09 -8.66 15.91
CA PRO A 130 -12.74 -8.43 17.20
C PRO A 130 -13.42 -7.06 17.19
N ALA A 131 -14.60 -6.99 17.78
CA ALA A 131 -15.38 -5.78 17.96
C ALA A 131 -14.74 -4.89 19.04
N ASP A 132 -13.62 -4.21 18.74
CA ASP A 132 -13.10 -3.15 19.61
C ASP A 132 -13.73 -1.80 19.23
N GLY A 133 -14.83 -1.49 19.92
CA GLY A 133 -15.32 -0.13 20.15
C GLY A 133 -14.92 0.33 21.55
N PRO A 134 -14.71 1.64 21.77
CA PRO A 134 -13.78 2.16 22.78
C PRO A 134 -14.33 2.06 24.20
N ALA A 135 -13.53 1.49 25.12
CA ALA A 135 -13.73 1.69 26.56
C ALA A 135 -13.14 3.05 26.97
N LEU A 136 -13.98 4.07 26.90
CA LEU A 136 -13.80 5.32 27.64
C LEU A 136 -13.79 4.98 29.14
N ALA A 137 -12.67 5.16 29.82
CA ALA A 137 -12.57 5.07 31.27
C ALA A 137 -12.66 6.48 31.90
N PRO A 138 -13.31 6.62 33.07
CA PRO A 138 -13.70 7.91 33.66
C PRO A 138 -12.54 8.70 34.29
#